data_AF-A0A2T9K5M5-F1
#
_entry.id   AF-A0A2T9K5M5-F1
#
_cell.length_a   1.000
_cell.length_b   1.000
_cell.length_c   1.000
_cell.angle_alpha   90.00
_cell.angle_beta   90.00
_cell.angle_gamma   90.00
#
_symmetry.space_group_name_H-M   'P 1'
#
loop_
_entity.id
_entity.type
_entity.pdbx_description
1 polymer ?
#
loop_
_entity_poly.entity_id
_entity_poly.type
_entity_poly.pdbx_seq_one_letter_code
_entity_poly.pdbx_strand_id
1 'polypeptide(L)'
;MGVVAAVIAEVGKRKPEFAVYSLVAISLSVIAVMALMLSLCARWWSVADEAAREAHKWSWYWGGSTGLALAGVPFILLHTMPKAAEALLPAHMTTSQAVVFGMGLIGGFQIVGYGLFWASWWLARR
;
A
#
# COMPACT_ATOMS: atom_id res chain seq x y z
N MET A 1 0.79 1.22 16.99
CA MET A 1 -0.19 2.07 16.29
C MET A 1 -1.57 2.12 16.96
N GLY A 2 -2.14 0.99 17.44
CA GLY A 2 -3.51 0.96 17.99
C GLY A 2 -3.77 1.78 19.27
N VAL A 3 -2.82 1.82 20.21
CA VAL A 3 -3.00 2.54 21.49
C VAL A 3 -3.00 4.06 21.29
N VAL A 4 -2.09 4.58 20.44
CA VAL A 4 -2.02 6.01 20.12
C VAL A 4 -3.29 6.47 19.42
N ALA A 5 -3.80 5.68 18.46
CA ALA A 5 -5.05 5.97 17.78
C ALA A 5 -6.26 5.95 18.75
N ALA A 6 -6.30 5.02 19.70
CA ALA A 6 -7.37 4.93 20.68
C ALA A 6 -7.37 6.10 21.67
N VAL A 7 -6.19 6.55 22.13
CA VAL A 7 -6.04 7.72 23.00
C VAL A 7 -6.47 9.00 22.28
N ILE A 8 -6.05 9.18 21.02
CA ILE A 8 -6.45 10.32 20.19
C ILE A 8 -7.98 10.34 20.00
N ALA A 9 -8.59 9.19 19.75
CA ALA A 9 -10.03 9.07 19.57
C ALA A 9 -10.82 9.43 20.84
N GLU A 10 -10.36 8.97 22.01
CA GLU A 10 -11.04 9.23 23.28
C GLU A 10 -10.89 10.68 23.75
N VAL A 11 -9.73 11.30 23.51
CA VAL A 11 -9.51 12.73 23.76
C VAL A 11 -10.33 13.60 22.78
N GLY A 12 -10.43 13.19 21.52
CA GLY A 12 -11.20 13.89 20.48
C GLY A 12 -12.71 13.95 20.76
N LYS A 13 -13.29 12.93 21.43
CA LYS A 13 -14.70 12.97 21.86
C LYS A 13 -14.98 14.05 22.91
N ARG A 14 -13.99 14.36 23.75
CA ARG A 14 -14.13 15.33 24.85
C ARG A 14 -13.86 16.76 24.39
N LYS A 15 -13.02 16.92 23.37
CA LYS A 15 -12.63 18.22 22.81
C LYS A 15 -12.45 18.13 21.29
N PRO A 16 -13.47 18.48 20.50
CA PRO A 16 -13.46 18.28 19.04
C PRO A 16 -12.33 19.06 18.34
N GLU A 17 -11.86 20.16 18.90
CA GLU A 17 -10.69 20.90 18.41
C GLU A 17 -9.40 20.06 18.42
N PHE A 18 -9.22 19.17 19.40
CA PHE A 18 -8.07 18.25 19.44
C PHE A 18 -8.13 17.18 18.35
N ALA A 19 -9.33 16.79 17.90
CA ALA A 19 -9.47 15.86 16.78
C ALA A 19 -8.95 16.49 15.48
N VAL A 20 -9.25 17.78 15.25
CA VAL A 20 -8.75 18.53 14.10
C VAL A 20 -7.23 18.67 14.15
N TYR A 21 -6.66 19.07 15.29
CA TYR A 21 -5.21 19.16 15.44
C TYR A 21 -4.52 17.81 15.24
N SER A 22 -5.11 16.73 15.75
CA SER A 22 -4.56 15.37 15.58
C SER A 22 -4.60 14.92 14.12
N LEU A 23 -5.69 15.20 13.40
CA LEU A 23 -5.80 14.89 11.98
C LEU A 23 -4.77 15.67 11.15
N VAL A 24 -4.60 16.97 11.43
CA VAL A 24 -3.58 17.81 10.78
C VAL A 24 -2.19 17.28 11.07
N ALA A 25 -1.86 16.96 12.32
CA ALA A 25 -0.57 16.42 12.70
C ALA A 25 -0.27 15.07 12.01
N ILE A 26 -1.24 14.15 11.97
CA ILE A 26 -1.11 12.87 11.26
C ILE A 26 -0.88 13.13 9.77
N SER A 27 -1.66 13.99 9.14
CA SER A 27 -1.54 14.32 7.71
C SER A 27 -0.17 14.89 7.37
N LEU A 28 0.33 15.85 8.18
CA LEU A 28 1.66 16.43 8.01
C LEU A 28 2.76 15.37 8.20
N SER A 29 2.60 14.47 9.17
CA SER A 29 3.57 13.38 9.39
C SER A 29 3.62 12.42 8.20
N VAL A 30 2.48 12.07 7.60
CA VAL A 30 2.40 11.23 6.40
C VAL A 30 3.10 11.93 5.23
N ILE A 31 2.82 13.21 5.00
CA ILE A 31 3.46 14.01 3.94
C ILE A 31 4.98 14.05 4.15
N ALA A 32 5.44 14.30 5.38
CA ALA A 32 6.87 14.35 5.69
C ALA A 32 7.56 12.99 5.44
N VAL A 33 6.93 11.88 5.83
CA VAL A 33 7.45 10.53 5.56
C VAL A 33 7.48 10.26 4.06
N MET A 34 6.43 10.61 3.30
CA MET A 34 6.41 10.44 1.85
C MET A 34 7.50 11.27 1.16
N ALA A 35 7.68 12.53 1.55
CA ALA A 35 8.74 13.38 1.02
C ALA A 35 10.13 12.84 1.33
N LEU A 36 10.35 12.33 2.55
CA LEU A 36 11.59 11.66 2.94
C LEU A 36 11.84 10.42 2.07
N MET A 37 10.85 9.54 1.91
CA MET A 37 10.98 8.33 1.09
C MET A 37 11.31 8.67 -0.37
N LEU A 38 10.61 9.64 -0.97
CA LEU A 38 10.90 10.10 -2.33
C LEU A 38 12.33 10.65 -2.46
N SER A 39 12.78 11.42 -1.47
CA SER A 39 14.14 11.98 -1.45
C SER A 39 15.20 10.87 -1.36
N LEU A 40 14.96 9.85 -0.53
CA LEU A 40 15.85 8.70 -0.41
C LEU A 40 15.89 7.88 -1.71
N CYS A 41 14.73 7.65 -2.34
CA CYS A 41 14.65 6.97 -3.64
C CYS A 41 15.38 7.74 -4.74
N ALA A 42 15.22 9.07 -4.81
CA ALA A 42 15.91 9.91 -5.79
C ALA A 42 17.43 9.87 -5.60
N ARG A 43 17.90 9.94 -4.34
CA ARG A 43 19.33 9.82 -4.01
C ARG A 43 19.88 8.45 -4.40
N TRP A 44 19.17 7.37 -4.05
CA TRP A 44 19.56 6.01 -4.43
C TRP A 44 19.60 5.86 -5.96
N TRP A 45 18.60 6.37 -6.67
CA TRP A 45 18.53 6.30 -8.12
C TRP A 45 19.72 6.98 -8.80
N SER A 46 20.20 8.11 -8.25
CA SER A 46 21.32 8.86 -8.80
C SER A 46 22.67 8.13 -8.72
N VAL A 47 22.81 7.18 -7.79
CA VAL A 47 24.04 6.41 -7.58
C VAL A 47 23.94 4.95 -8.04
N ALA A 48 22.73 4.49 -8.37
CA ALA A 48 22.49 3.13 -8.83
C ALA A 48 23.10 2.88 -10.21
N ASP A 49 23.77 1.74 -10.36
CA ASP A 49 24.27 1.29 -11.65
C ASP A 49 23.14 1.06 -12.67
N GLU A 50 23.50 0.98 -13.95
CA GLU A 50 22.50 0.82 -15.02
C GLU A 50 21.77 -0.53 -14.93
N ALA A 51 22.47 -1.59 -14.52
CA ALA A 51 21.89 -2.93 -14.37
C ALA A 51 20.78 -2.95 -13.31
N ALA A 52 21.02 -2.34 -12.15
CA ALA A 52 20.06 -2.19 -11.07
C ALA A 52 18.86 -1.33 -11.49
N ARG A 53 19.08 -0.25 -12.25
CA ARG A 53 18.00 0.60 -12.77
C ARG A 53 17.13 -0.14 -13.79
N GLU A 54 17.72 -0.91 -14.70
CA GLU A 54 16.99 -1.76 -15.63
C GLU A 54 16.22 -2.87 -14.92
N ALA A 55 16.83 -3.53 -13.94
CA ALA A 55 16.15 -4.53 -13.12
C ALA A 55 14.91 -3.92 -12.43
N HIS A 56 15.04 -2.72 -11.86
CA HIS A 56 13.93 -2.03 -11.19
C HIS A 56 12.78 -1.70 -12.16
N LYS A 57 13.09 -1.11 -13.32
CA LYS A 57 12.10 -0.78 -14.37
C LYS A 57 11.38 -2.03 -14.87
N TRP A 58 12.14 -3.08 -15.18
CA TRP A 58 11.59 -4.35 -15.68
C TRP A 58 10.67 -5.01 -14.66
N SER A 59 11.10 -5.05 -13.40
CA SER A 59 10.34 -5.64 -12.30
C SER A 59 9.08 -4.86 -11.98
N TRP A 60 9.14 -3.53 -12.08
CA TRP A 60 7.97 -2.68 -11.90
C TRP A 60 6.95 -2.87 -13.01
N TYR A 61 7.38 -2.78 -14.27
CA TYR A 61 6.48 -2.86 -15.43
C TYR A 61 5.81 -4.24 -15.54
N TRP A 62 6.58 -5.32 -15.46
CA TRP A 62 6.02 -6.66 -15.64
C TRP A 62 5.50 -7.28 -14.35
N GLY A 63 6.20 -7.10 -13.23
CA GLY A 63 5.82 -7.68 -11.95
C GLY A 63 4.84 -6.82 -11.18
N GLY A 64 5.25 -5.60 -10.84
CA GLY A 64 4.48 -4.68 -10.00
C GLY A 64 3.13 -4.30 -10.62
N SER A 65 3.11 -3.85 -11.87
CA SER A 65 1.86 -3.46 -12.56
C SER A 65 0.92 -4.64 -12.80
N THR A 66 1.45 -5.81 -13.16
CA THR A 66 0.61 -7.03 -13.32
C THR A 66 0.06 -7.49 -11.98
N GLY A 67 0.85 -7.43 -10.90
CA GLY A 67 0.36 -7.69 -9.54
C GLY A 67 -0.78 -6.76 -9.13
N LEU A 68 -0.67 -5.46 -9.43
CA LEU A 68 -1.76 -4.51 -9.22
C LEU A 68 -3.00 -4.85 -10.06
N ALA A 69 -2.84 -5.21 -11.33
CA ALA A 69 -3.95 -5.60 -12.19
C ALA A 69 -4.70 -6.82 -11.63
N LEU A 70 -3.98 -7.82 -11.12
CA LEU A 70 -4.57 -8.98 -10.45
C LEU A 70 -5.31 -8.58 -9.16
N ALA A 71 -4.74 -7.67 -8.37
CA ALA A 71 -5.39 -7.15 -7.16
C ALA A 71 -6.65 -6.32 -7.46
N GLY A 72 -6.84 -5.87 -8.71
CA GLY A 72 -8.06 -5.23 -9.17
C GLY A 72 -9.26 -6.18 -9.30
N VAL A 73 -9.03 -7.51 -9.42
CA VAL A 73 -10.10 -8.49 -9.59
C VAL A 73 -11.10 -8.49 -8.42
N PRO A 74 -10.68 -8.53 -7.14
CA PRO A 74 -11.60 -8.37 -6.01
C PRO A 74 -12.43 -7.09 -6.07
N PHE A 75 -11.85 -5.96 -6.51
CA PHE A 75 -12.57 -4.70 -6.64
C PHE A 75 -13.64 -4.75 -7.73
N ILE A 76 -13.31 -5.34 -8.88
CA ILE A 76 -14.27 -5.57 -9.97
C ILE A 76 -15.40 -6.51 -9.50
N LEU A 77 -15.09 -7.58 -8.78
CA LEU A 77 -16.08 -8.51 -8.24
C LEU A 77 -17.00 -7.85 -7.20
N LEU A 78 -16.45 -7.04 -6.30
CA LEU A 78 -17.25 -6.26 -5.34
C LEU A 78 -18.23 -5.31 -6.04
N HIS A 79 -17.84 -4.73 -7.18
CA HIS A 79 -18.70 -3.84 -7.94
C HIS A 79 -19.73 -4.57 -8.81
N THR A 80 -19.32 -5.63 -9.50
CA THR A 80 -20.14 -6.32 -10.51
C THR A 80 -20.99 -7.45 -9.93
N MET A 81 -20.55 -8.07 -8.82
CA MET A 81 -21.19 -9.22 -8.18
C MET A 81 -21.15 -9.09 -6.65
N PRO A 82 -21.74 -8.02 -6.07
CA PRO A 82 -21.58 -7.69 -4.65
C PRO A 82 -21.98 -8.83 -3.72
N LYS A 83 -23.11 -9.50 -3.98
CA LYS A 83 -23.58 -10.63 -3.14
C LYS A 83 -22.59 -11.80 -3.11
N ALA A 84 -21.94 -12.10 -4.24
CA ALA A 84 -20.96 -13.18 -4.32
C ALA A 84 -19.65 -12.78 -3.63
N ALA A 85 -19.21 -11.54 -3.80
CA ALA A 85 -18.01 -11.02 -3.16
C ALA A 85 -18.17 -10.87 -1.64
N GLU A 86 -19.33 -10.40 -1.16
CA GLU A 86 -19.66 -10.30 0.27
C GLU A 86 -19.69 -11.67 0.95
N ALA A 87 -20.13 -12.72 0.25
CA ALA A 87 -20.10 -14.09 0.77
C ALA A 87 -18.67 -14.64 0.99
N LEU A 88 -17.66 -14.05 0.34
CA LEU A 88 -16.25 -14.41 0.50
C LEU A 88 -15.57 -13.61 1.62
N LEU A 89 -16.20 -12.55 2.11
CA LEU A 89 -15.66 -11.74 3.22
C LEU A 89 -16.00 -12.39 4.57
N PRO A 90 -15.12 -12.30 5.58
CA PRO A 90 -15.43 -12.75 6.92
C PRO A 90 -16.68 -12.03 7.48
N ALA A 91 -17.63 -12.79 8.01
CA ALA A 91 -18.97 -12.32 8.41
C ALA A 91 -19.01 -11.19 9.46
N HIS A 92 -17.88 -10.88 10.10
CA HIS A 92 -17.77 -9.86 11.15
C HIS A 92 -16.77 -8.74 10.81
N MET A 93 -16.39 -8.62 9.55
CA MET A 93 -15.46 -7.57 9.12
C MET A 93 -16.20 -6.23 9.00
N THR A 94 -15.72 -5.21 9.73
CA THR A 94 -16.22 -3.84 9.54
C THR A 94 -15.76 -3.27 8.20
N THR A 95 -16.44 -2.23 7.69
CA THR A 95 -16.00 -1.53 6.47
C THR A 95 -14.55 -1.05 6.57
N SER A 96 -14.14 -0.51 7.72
CA SER A 96 -12.76 -0.07 7.93
C SER A 96 -11.75 -1.22 7.87
N GLN A 97 -12.08 -2.38 8.44
CA GLN A 97 -11.25 -3.58 8.34
C GLN A 97 -11.17 -4.09 6.90
N ALA A 98 -12.27 -4.08 6.15
CA ALA A 98 -12.30 -4.48 4.75
C ALA A 98 -11.44 -3.57 3.87
N VAL A 99 -11.46 -2.25 4.11
CA VAL A 99 -10.59 -1.29 3.39
C VAL A 99 -9.11 -1.57 3.68
N VAL A 100 -8.74 -1.73 4.96
CA VAL A 100 -7.35 -2.04 5.34
C VAL A 100 -6.89 -3.37 4.74
N PHE A 101 -7.76 -4.38 4.74
CA PHE A 101 -7.49 -5.67 4.11
C PHE A 101 -7.27 -5.54 2.61
N GLY A 102 -8.13 -4.78 1.91
CA GLY A 102 -7.99 -4.51 0.48
C GLY A 102 -6.69 -3.77 0.14
N MET A 103 -6.31 -2.76 0.93
CA MET A 103 -5.02 -2.06 0.79
C MET A 103 -3.84 -3.01 0.95
N GLY A 104 -3.92 -3.93 1.94
CA GLY A 104 -2.91 -4.96 2.16
C GLY A 104 -2.80 -5.94 0.99
N LEU A 105 -3.93 -6.39 0.42
CA LEU A 105 -3.95 -7.25 -0.76
C LEU A 105 -3.30 -6.56 -1.97
N ILE A 106 -3.69 -5.32 -2.26
CA ILE A 106 -3.15 -4.55 -3.39
C ILE A 106 -1.63 -4.41 -3.27
N GLY A 107 -1.14 -3.96 -2.11
CA GLY A 107 0.29 -3.84 -1.86
C GLY A 107 1.01 -5.20 -1.89
N GLY A 108 0.37 -6.25 -1.36
CA GLY A 108 0.92 -7.60 -1.32
C GLY A 108 1.14 -8.18 -2.72
N PHE A 109 0.12 -8.16 -3.58
CA PHE A 109 0.24 -8.64 -4.96
C PHE A 109 1.26 -7.83 -5.76
N GLN A 110 1.31 -6.51 -5.55
CA GLN A 110 2.31 -5.64 -6.19
C GLN A 110 3.74 -6.03 -5.78
N ILE A 111 4.00 -6.22 -4.48
CA ILE A 111 5.32 -6.58 -3.96
C ILE A 111 5.72 -7.99 -4.40
N VAL A 112 4.81 -8.95 -4.34
CA VAL A 112 5.06 -10.34 -4.78
C VAL A 112 5.35 -10.37 -6.28
N GLY A 113 4.52 -9.73 -7.10
CA GLY A 113 4.73 -9.63 -8.55
C GLY A 113 6.07 -8.98 -8.88
N TYR A 114 6.34 -7.82 -8.26
CA TYR A 114 7.62 -7.12 -8.40
C TYR A 114 8.80 -8.03 -8.02
N GLY A 115 8.72 -8.73 -6.88
CA GLY A 115 9.81 -9.57 -6.36
C GLY A 115 10.10 -10.79 -7.24
N LEU A 116 9.07 -11.46 -7.76
CA LEU A 116 9.21 -12.59 -8.68
C LEU A 116 9.93 -12.18 -9.96
N PHE A 117 9.49 -11.06 -10.55
CA PHE A 117 10.16 -10.53 -11.71
C PHE A 117 11.60 -10.11 -11.33
N TRP A 118 11.79 -9.29 -10.31
CA TRP A 118 13.13 -8.90 -9.90
C TRP A 118 14.10 -10.08 -9.74
N ALA A 119 13.69 -11.17 -9.08
CA ALA A 119 14.50 -12.38 -8.97
C ALA A 119 14.79 -13.04 -10.32
N SER A 120 13.79 -13.18 -11.19
CA SER A 120 13.97 -13.76 -12.53
C SER A 120 14.90 -12.94 -13.43
N TRP A 121 14.91 -11.60 -13.30
CA TRP A 121 15.80 -10.73 -14.08
C TRP A 121 17.27 -11.06 -13.84
N TRP A 122 17.63 -11.29 -12.57
CA TRP A 122 18.97 -11.69 -12.16
C TRP A 122 19.27 -13.13 -12.53
N LEU A 123 18.33 -14.06 -12.32
CA LEU A 123 18.52 -15.48 -12.66
C LEU A 123 18.79 -15.69 -14.15
N ALA A 124 18.16 -14.90 -15.03
CA ALA A 124 18.37 -14.97 -16.48
C ALA A 124 19.71 -14.37 -16.94
N ARG A 125 20.44 -13.67 -16.06
CA ARG A 125 21.70 -12.95 -16.35
C ARG A 125 22.84 -13.37 -15.42
N ARG A 126 22.71 -14.53 -14.78
CA ARG A 126 23.82 -15.25 -14.15
C ARG A 126 24.61 -15.99 -15.21
#